data_AF-A0A2T6G8L7-F1
#
_entry.id   AF-A0A2T6G8L7-F1
#
_cell.length_a   1.000
_cell.length_b   1.000
_cell.length_c   1.000
_cell.angle_alpha   90.00
_cell.angle_beta   90.00
_cell.angle_gamma   90.00
#
_symmetry.space_group_name_H-M   'P 1'
#
loop_
_entity.id
_entity.type
_entity.pdbx_description
1 polymer ?
#
loop_
_entity_poly.entity_id
_entity_poly.type
_entity_poly.pdbx_seq_one_letter_code
_entity_poly.pdbx_strand_id
1 'polypeptide(L)'
;MLMIESGEEGTRLDFDDRPAIKGEWILLAILLFFPLGLILAAIRLRKHRDLSYQKVLEWKNAAVTLFTLFGISTFPLFITLSFAIQEERFGVFYVSLFAAILFLLLPGLFMLWKSGQKREQLFALYDHYRHIVATEGITSIQTIAEMTKQRPAVVANDLRRLIYLGAFQDAFVDMNSMTIVINRPAMDLSSRRTAAVEELEGLTKELKGAYKELLNEYMKTTSSSKTAEKPLPKKVECPGCGSSTLLQPGESKACPYCDSPLTYPKSG
;
A
#
# COMPACT_ATOMS: atom_id res chain seq x y z
N MET A 1 -11.14 36.63 31.97
CA MET A 1 -10.15 36.00 31.08
C MET A 1 -10.15 34.51 31.42
N LEU A 2 -11.03 33.76 30.76
CA LEU A 2 -11.18 32.31 30.92
C LEU A 2 -10.18 31.66 29.98
N MET A 3 -9.13 31.06 30.54
CA MET A 3 -8.24 30.16 29.80
C MET A 3 -8.95 28.81 29.71
N ILE A 4 -9.39 28.48 28.50
CA ILE A 4 -9.82 27.13 28.14
C ILE A 4 -8.53 26.32 27.97
N GLU A 5 -8.23 25.45 28.93
CA GLU A 5 -7.24 24.38 28.75
C GLU A 5 -7.81 23.34 27.79
N SER A 6 -7.51 23.50 26.50
CA SER A 6 -7.59 22.42 25.52
C SER A 6 -6.33 21.56 25.64
N GLY A 7 -6.34 20.62 26.59
CA GLY A 7 -5.34 19.57 26.70
C GLY A 7 -5.85 18.31 26.00
N GLU A 8 -5.51 18.14 24.72
CA GLU A 8 -5.63 16.89 24.00
C GLU A 8 -4.69 15.83 24.63
N GLU A 9 -5.13 15.16 25.69
CA GLU A 9 -4.58 13.85 26.05
C GLU A 9 -5.31 12.77 25.24
N GLY A 10 -5.05 12.75 23.93
CA GLY A 10 -5.20 11.52 23.16
C GLY A 10 -4.20 10.52 23.72
N THR A 11 -4.63 9.70 24.68
CA THR A 11 -3.87 8.58 25.25
C THR A 11 -3.25 7.77 24.12
N ARG A 12 -2.00 8.05 23.81
CA ARG A 12 -1.13 7.22 23.00
C ARG A 12 -1.11 5.88 23.74
N LEU A 13 -1.89 4.92 23.24
CA LEU A 13 -2.06 3.60 23.85
C LEU A 13 -0.66 3.06 24.18
N ASP A 14 -0.31 3.01 25.47
CA ASP A 14 0.85 2.26 25.97
C ASP A 14 0.53 0.78 25.82
N PHE A 15 0.61 0.31 24.58
CA PHE A 15 0.39 -1.08 24.24
C PHE A 15 1.69 -1.84 24.50
N ASP A 16 1.77 -2.47 25.67
CA ASP A 16 2.96 -3.23 26.06
C ASP A 16 3.01 -4.60 25.35
N ASP A 17 3.76 -4.69 24.25
CA ASP A 17 4.02 -5.95 23.53
C ASP A 17 5.15 -6.78 24.19
N ARG A 18 5.68 -6.35 25.35
CA ARG A 18 6.76 -7.07 26.05
C ARG A 18 6.22 -8.34 26.74
N PRO A 19 7.03 -9.40 26.81
CA PRO A 19 6.63 -10.59 27.55
C PRO A 19 6.58 -10.29 29.06
N ALA A 20 5.63 -10.93 29.75
CA ALA A 20 5.44 -10.75 31.19
C ALA A 20 6.68 -11.10 32.03
N ILE A 21 7.46 -12.07 31.57
CA ILE A 21 8.70 -12.52 32.19
C ILE A 21 9.70 -12.69 31.05
N LYS A 22 10.90 -12.08 31.14
CA LYS A 22 11.91 -12.22 30.08
C LYS A 22 12.43 -13.66 30.00
N GLY A 23 12.81 -14.11 28.80
CA GLY A 23 13.20 -15.51 28.57
C GLY A 23 14.47 -15.90 29.32
N GLU A 24 15.39 -14.96 29.49
CA GLU A 24 16.67 -15.16 30.16
C GLU A 24 16.49 -15.54 31.64
N TRP A 25 15.51 -14.93 32.32
CA TRP A 25 15.18 -15.26 33.70
C TRP A 25 14.61 -16.67 33.85
N ILE A 26 13.82 -17.11 32.88
CA ILE A 26 13.29 -18.48 32.85
C ILE A 26 14.44 -19.46 32.67
N LEU A 27 15.31 -19.23 31.69
CA LEU A 27 16.48 -20.07 31.44
C LEU A 27 17.41 -20.14 32.67
N LEU A 28 17.71 -19.01 33.30
CA LEU A 28 18.56 -18.95 34.49
C LEU A 28 17.91 -19.70 35.67
N ALA A 29 16.60 -19.58 35.86
CA ALA A 29 15.88 -20.34 36.87
C ALA A 29 15.83 -21.84 36.58
N ILE A 30 15.75 -22.26 35.30
CA ILE A 30 15.86 -23.68 34.90
C ILE A 30 17.26 -24.21 35.25
N LEU A 31 18.30 -23.43 34.94
CA LEU A 31 19.70 -23.84 35.12
C LEU A 31 20.11 -23.92 36.59
N LEU A 32 19.77 -22.92 37.40
CA LEU A 32 20.20 -22.82 38.79
C LEU A 32 19.26 -23.54 39.78
N PHE A 33 17.96 -23.56 39.48
CA PHE A 33 16.92 -23.99 40.43
C PHE A 33 15.82 -24.80 39.74
N PHE A 34 16.15 -25.87 39.03
CA PHE A 34 15.12 -26.84 38.60
C PHE A 34 14.36 -27.34 39.85
N PRO A 35 13.02 -27.14 40.02
CA PRO A 35 11.96 -26.96 39.02
C PRO A 35 11.40 -25.53 38.83
N LEU A 36 11.94 -24.51 39.51
CA LEU A 36 11.43 -23.13 39.53
C LEU A 36 11.26 -22.54 38.12
N GLY A 37 12.20 -22.81 37.22
CA GLY A 37 12.11 -22.35 35.83
C GLY A 37 10.87 -22.87 35.08
N LEU A 38 10.43 -24.12 35.35
CA LEU A 38 9.19 -24.66 34.76
C LEU A 38 7.95 -23.93 35.29
N ILE A 39 7.96 -23.54 36.56
CA ILE A 39 6.86 -22.78 37.18
C ILE A 39 6.75 -21.39 36.52
N LEU A 40 7.88 -20.69 36.34
CA LEU A 40 7.90 -19.39 35.66
C LEU A 40 7.41 -19.49 34.21
N ALA A 41 7.82 -20.53 33.49
CA ALA A 41 7.32 -20.80 32.14
C ALA A 41 5.80 -21.04 32.13
N ALA A 42 5.26 -21.81 33.09
CA ALA A 42 3.83 -22.05 33.20
C ALA A 42 3.02 -20.77 33.51
N ILE A 43 3.53 -19.92 34.40
CA ILE A 43 2.94 -18.61 34.70
C ILE A 43 2.92 -17.74 33.44
N ARG A 44 4.03 -17.70 32.70
CA ARG A 44 4.14 -16.93 31.45
C ARG A 44 3.14 -17.42 30.40
N LEU A 45 3.03 -18.74 30.18
CA LEU A 45 2.08 -19.33 29.24
C LEU A 45 0.62 -18.98 29.57
N ARG A 46 0.26 -18.97 30.86
CA ARG A 46 -1.10 -18.56 31.29
C ARG A 46 -1.37 -17.09 30.98
N LYS A 47 -0.41 -16.20 31.26
CA LYS A 47 -0.56 -14.76 31.00
C LYS A 47 -0.64 -14.44 29.50
N HIS A 48 -0.05 -15.27 28.66
CA HIS A 48 -0.06 -15.12 27.20
C HIS A 48 -1.25 -15.80 26.51
N ARG A 49 -2.22 -16.35 27.26
CA ARG A 49 -3.35 -17.10 26.70
C ARG A 49 -4.19 -16.29 25.73
N ASP A 50 -4.29 -14.98 25.93
CA ASP A 50 -5.15 -14.10 25.12
C ASP A 50 -4.34 -13.17 24.19
N LEU A 51 -3.02 -13.44 24.03
CA LEU A 51 -2.08 -12.67 23.21
C LEU A 51 -1.53 -13.54 22.08
N SER A 52 -2.14 -13.47 20.88
CA SER A 52 -1.82 -14.35 19.75
C SER A 52 -0.35 -14.26 19.33
N TYR A 53 0.18 -13.03 19.23
CA TYR A 53 1.58 -12.80 18.88
C TYR A 53 2.56 -13.40 19.90
N GLN A 54 2.31 -13.21 21.19
CA GLN A 54 3.19 -13.72 22.24
C GLN A 54 3.22 -15.25 22.24
N LYS A 55 2.10 -15.94 21.97
CA LYS A 55 2.09 -17.40 21.80
C LYS A 55 3.03 -17.90 20.71
N VAL A 56 3.10 -17.21 19.58
CA VAL A 56 4.04 -17.57 18.50
C VAL A 56 5.48 -17.40 18.97
N LEU A 57 5.75 -16.32 19.69
CA LEU A 57 7.07 -16.06 20.27
C LEU A 57 7.44 -17.09 21.35
N GLU A 58 6.49 -17.60 22.13
CA GLU A 58 6.74 -18.67 23.11
C GLU A 58 7.25 -19.96 22.44
N TRP A 59 6.70 -20.37 21.29
CA TRP A 59 7.22 -21.52 20.55
C TRP A 59 8.69 -21.35 20.14
N LYS A 60 9.03 -20.14 19.65
CA LYS A 60 10.41 -19.81 19.27
C LYS A 60 11.33 -19.78 20.50
N ASN A 61 10.90 -19.17 21.59
CA ASN A 61 11.69 -19.08 22.83
C ASN A 61 11.91 -20.45 23.46
N ALA A 62 10.91 -21.34 23.41
CA ALA A 62 11.04 -22.71 23.88
C ALA A 62 12.08 -23.48 23.04
N ALA A 63 12.07 -23.32 21.71
CA ALA A 63 13.10 -23.90 20.83
C ALA A 63 14.51 -23.38 21.18
N VAL A 64 14.67 -22.06 21.35
CA VAL A 64 15.95 -21.45 21.74
C VAL A 64 16.44 -21.97 23.10
N THR A 65 15.53 -22.09 24.07
CA THR A 65 15.82 -22.64 25.40
C THR A 65 16.36 -24.06 25.29
N LEU A 66 15.69 -24.93 24.52
CA LEU A 66 16.12 -26.31 24.32
C LEU A 66 17.47 -26.41 23.60
N PHE A 67 17.72 -25.58 22.59
CA PHE A 67 19.03 -25.55 21.93
C PHE A 67 20.13 -25.04 22.84
N THR A 68 19.82 -24.09 23.72
CA THR A 68 20.79 -23.60 24.71
C THR A 68 21.12 -24.69 25.72
N LEU A 69 20.11 -25.41 26.24
CA LEU A 69 20.32 -26.56 27.12
C LEU A 69 21.08 -27.69 26.42
N PHE A 70 20.78 -27.97 25.15
CA PHE A 70 21.53 -28.92 24.34
C PHE A 70 23.00 -28.49 24.22
N GLY A 71 23.26 -27.24 23.87
CA GLY A 71 24.60 -26.66 23.80
C GLY A 71 25.36 -26.80 25.11
N ILE A 72 24.75 -26.45 26.24
CA ILE A 72 25.34 -26.62 27.58
C ILE A 72 25.62 -28.11 27.88
N SER A 73 24.74 -29.02 27.47
CA SER A 73 24.91 -30.46 27.66
C SER A 73 26.07 -31.08 26.85
N THR A 74 26.56 -30.40 25.80
CA THR A 74 27.70 -30.90 25.01
C THR A 74 29.01 -30.92 25.81
N PHE A 75 29.18 -30.00 26.76
CA PHE A 75 30.38 -29.93 27.59
C PHE A 75 30.60 -31.18 28.47
N PRO A 76 29.65 -31.62 29.30
CA PRO A 76 29.80 -32.87 30.06
C PRO A 76 29.85 -34.11 29.15
N LEU A 77 29.22 -34.09 27.97
CA LEU A 77 29.36 -35.18 26.98
C LEU A 77 30.79 -35.30 26.47
N PHE A 78 31.49 -34.19 26.24
CA PHE A 78 32.90 -34.19 25.83
C PHE A 78 33.81 -34.78 26.93
N ILE A 79 33.55 -34.43 28.18
CA ILE A 79 34.25 -35.02 29.33
C ILE A 79 33.98 -36.53 29.37
N THR A 80 32.71 -36.94 29.27
CA THR A 80 32.31 -38.36 29.27
C THR A 80 32.96 -39.14 28.13
N LEU A 81 33.08 -38.54 26.93
CA LEU A 81 33.78 -39.15 25.80
C LEU A 81 35.26 -39.40 26.11
N SER A 82 35.92 -38.43 26.75
CA SER A 82 37.34 -38.53 27.12
C SER A 82 37.59 -39.71 28.08
N PHE A 83 36.71 -39.88 29.08
CA PHE A 83 36.76 -41.03 29.99
C PHE A 83 36.39 -42.35 29.29
N ALA A 84 35.39 -42.33 28.42
CA ALA A 84 34.97 -43.51 27.67
C ALA A 84 36.08 -44.08 26.79
N ILE A 85 36.93 -43.23 26.20
CA ILE A 85 38.10 -43.66 25.41
C ILE A 85 39.14 -44.34 26.30
N GLN A 86 39.41 -43.81 27.50
CA GLN A 86 40.42 -44.38 28.40
C GLN A 86 39.99 -45.72 28.99
N GLU A 87 38.70 -45.86 29.35
CA GLU A 87 38.17 -47.07 29.99
C GLU A 87 37.52 -48.06 29.01
N GLU A 88 37.49 -47.74 27.71
CA GLU A 88 36.74 -48.47 26.67
C GLU A 88 35.22 -48.62 26.96
N ARG A 89 34.65 -47.70 27.75
CA ARG A 89 33.25 -47.73 28.21
C ARG A 89 32.34 -46.79 27.42
N PHE A 90 32.11 -47.10 26.15
CA PHE A 90 31.29 -46.24 25.27
C PHE A 90 29.78 -46.25 25.58
N GLY A 91 29.27 -47.22 26.33
CA GLY A 91 27.84 -47.36 26.62
C GLY A 91 27.23 -46.11 27.25
N VAL A 92 27.87 -45.56 28.29
CA VAL A 92 27.37 -44.37 29.00
C VAL A 92 27.36 -43.14 28.10
N PHE A 93 28.39 -42.99 27.25
CA PHE A 93 28.47 -41.91 26.28
C PHE A 93 27.32 -41.98 25.26
N TYR A 94 27.09 -43.14 24.65
CA TYR A 94 26.02 -43.29 23.65
C TYR A 94 24.63 -43.10 24.25
N VAL A 95 24.37 -43.61 25.45
CA VAL A 95 23.10 -43.41 26.15
C VAL A 95 22.86 -41.92 26.42
N SER A 96 23.89 -41.22 26.91
CA SER A 96 23.79 -39.79 27.21
C SER A 96 23.61 -38.93 25.94
N LEU A 97 24.33 -39.26 24.87
CA LEU A 97 24.20 -38.60 23.57
C LEU A 97 22.79 -38.82 22.99
N PHE A 98 22.31 -40.06 23.03
CA PHE A 98 20.97 -40.41 22.56
C PHE A 98 19.89 -39.64 23.35
N ALA A 99 20.02 -39.57 24.67
CA ALA A 99 19.10 -38.80 25.51
C ALA A 99 19.11 -37.30 25.16
N ALA A 100 20.29 -36.69 24.97
CA ALA A 100 20.40 -35.28 24.60
C ALA A 100 19.74 -34.99 23.24
N ILE A 101 19.92 -35.88 22.26
CA ILE A 101 19.28 -35.74 20.95
C ILE A 101 17.75 -35.90 21.06
N LEU A 102 17.29 -36.95 21.74
CA LEU A 102 15.88 -37.30 21.82
C LEU A 102 15.07 -36.26 22.60
N PHE A 103 15.62 -35.73 23.70
CA PHE A 103 14.86 -34.85 24.61
C PHE A 103 15.15 -33.36 24.43
N LEU A 104 16.27 -32.97 23.84
CA LEU A 104 16.62 -31.55 23.67
C LEU A 104 16.64 -31.16 22.18
N LEU A 105 17.40 -31.87 21.34
CA LEU A 105 17.59 -31.48 19.95
C LEU A 105 16.32 -31.66 19.10
N LEU A 106 15.72 -32.86 19.11
CA LEU A 106 14.54 -33.15 18.29
C LEU A 106 13.33 -32.30 18.69
N PRO A 107 12.99 -32.14 19.99
CA PRO A 107 11.89 -31.26 20.39
C PRO A 107 12.19 -29.79 20.08
N GLY A 108 13.46 -29.35 20.20
CA GLY A 108 13.88 -28.00 19.82
C GLY A 108 13.64 -27.71 18.34
N LEU A 109 14.02 -28.63 17.45
CA LEU A 109 13.77 -28.53 16.00
C LEU A 109 12.27 -28.50 15.70
N PHE A 110 11.49 -29.39 16.32
CA PHE A 110 10.03 -29.43 16.16
C PHE A 110 9.38 -28.11 16.58
N MET A 111 9.78 -27.55 17.72
CA MET A 111 9.24 -26.28 18.22
C MET A 111 9.61 -25.11 17.30
N LEU A 112 10.82 -25.08 16.75
CA LEU A 112 11.24 -24.04 15.81
C LEU A 112 10.39 -24.08 14.53
N TRP A 113 10.24 -25.27 13.94
CA TRP A 113 9.40 -25.50 12.77
C TRP A 113 7.96 -25.07 13.02
N LYS A 114 7.39 -25.51 14.15
CA LYS A 114 6.03 -25.15 14.56
C LYS A 114 5.86 -23.65 14.79
N SER A 115 6.89 -22.95 15.29
CA SER A 115 6.85 -21.50 15.44
C SER A 115 6.72 -20.79 14.09
N GLY A 116 7.39 -21.29 13.05
CA GLY A 116 7.29 -20.78 11.68
C GLY A 116 5.88 -20.91 11.13
N GLN A 117 5.30 -22.10 11.23
CA GLN A 117 3.93 -22.36 10.80
C GLN A 117 2.91 -21.48 11.54
N LYS A 118 3.07 -21.33 12.86
CA LYS A 118 2.16 -20.50 13.68
C LYS A 118 2.29 -19.01 13.37
N ARG A 119 3.48 -18.55 12.97
CA ARG A 119 3.69 -17.17 12.53
C ARG A 119 2.96 -16.89 11.21
N GLU A 120 3.03 -17.79 10.24
CA GLU A 120 2.29 -17.64 8.98
C GLU A 120 0.78 -17.61 9.20
N GLN A 121 0.26 -18.50 10.05
CA GLN A 121 -1.16 -18.50 10.44
C GLN A 121 -1.57 -17.17 11.09
N LEU A 122 -0.72 -16.59 11.92
CA LEU A 122 -0.98 -15.30 12.55
C LEU A 122 -1.03 -14.15 11.54
N PHE A 123 -0.12 -14.13 10.56
CA PHE A 123 -0.14 -13.09 9.53
C PHE A 123 -1.34 -13.21 8.61
N ALA A 124 -1.71 -14.42 8.19
CA ALA A 124 -2.94 -14.64 7.45
C ALA A 124 -4.18 -14.16 8.23
N LEU A 125 -4.21 -14.39 9.55
CA LEU A 125 -5.27 -13.88 10.42
C LEU A 125 -5.29 -12.35 10.48
N TYR A 126 -4.12 -11.71 10.54
CA TYR A 126 -4.00 -10.25 10.54
C TYR A 126 -4.45 -9.64 9.21
N ASP A 127 -4.11 -10.26 8.09
CA ASP A 127 -4.62 -9.84 6.78
C ASP A 127 -6.14 -9.94 6.71
N HIS A 128 -6.71 -11.00 7.31
CA HIS A 128 -8.15 -11.16 7.41
C HIS A 128 -8.80 -10.07 8.26
N TYR A 129 -8.22 -9.72 9.42
CA TYR A 129 -8.70 -8.58 10.23
C TYR A 129 -8.67 -7.27 9.45
N ARG A 130 -7.60 -7.01 8.70
CA ARG A 130 -7.50 -5.81 7.86
C ARG A 130 -8.57 -5.78 6.79
N HIS A 131 -8.86 -6.91 6.15
CA HIS A 131 -9.93 -7.00 5.16
C HIS A 131 -11.30 -6.69 5.76
N ILE A 132 -11.67 -7.35 6.86
CA ILE A 132 -12.96 -7.17 7.53
C ILE A 132 -13.16 -5.71 7.98
N VAL A 133 -12.14 -5.11 8.61
CA VAL A 133 -12.25 -3.77 9.17
C VAL A 133 -12.15 -2.67 8.10
N ALA A 134 -11.20 -2.78 7.18
CA ALA A 134 -10.92 -1.71 6.21
C ALA A 134 -11.82 -1.77 4.96
N THR A 135 -12.14 -2.98 4.48
CA THR A 135 -12.90 -3.19 3.25
C THR A 135 -14.39 -3.34 3.54
N GLU A 136 -14.75 -4.22 4.48
CA GLU A 136 -16.17 -4.50 4.79
C GLU A 136 -16.76 -3.49 5.80
N GLY A 137 -15.90 -2.73 6.49
CA GLY A 137 -16.33 -1.70 7.45
C GLY A 137 -16.91 -2.26 8.75
N ILE A 138 -16.69 -3.56 9.04
CA ILE A 138 -17.19 -4.19 10.25
C ILE A 138 -16.31 -3.79 11.43
N THR A 139 -16.89 -3.13 12.43
CA THR A 139 -16.17 -2.58 13.58
C THR A 139 -16.45 -3.30 14.89
N SER A 140 -17.48 -4.15 14.96
CA SER A 140 -17.85 -4.93 16.15
C SER A 140 -16.85 -6.06 16.40
N ILE A 141 -16.19 -6.05 17.57
CA ILE A 141 -15.21 -7.10 17.94
C ILE A 141 -15.90 -8.45 18.08
N GLN A 142 -17.14 -8.51 18.57
CA GLN A 142 -17.91 -9.75 18.67
C GLN A 142 -18.16 -10.35 17.29
N THR A 143 -18.58 -9.53 16.33
CA THR A 143 -18.82 -9.99 14.96
C THR A 143 -17.53 -10.46 14.29
N ILE A 144 -16.42 -9.71 14.46
CA ILE A 144 -15.11 -10.12 13.95
C ILE A 144 -14.66 -11.44 14.62
N ALA A 145 -14.89 -11.60 15.91
CA ALA A 145 -14.54 -12.81 16.66
C ALA A 145 -15.30 -14.05 16.15
N GLU A 146 -16.59 -13.90 15.84
CA GLU A 146 -17.41 -14.95 15.24
C GLU A 146 -16.91 -15.32 13.84
N MET A 147 -16.65 -14.32 12.99
CA MET A 147 -16.14 -14.53 11.62
C MET A 147 -14.77 -15.21 11.61
N THR A 148 -13.87 -14.81 12.52
CA THR A 148 -12.49 -15.32 12.58
C THR A 148 -12.34 -16.54 13.51
N LYS A 149 -13.42 -16.98 14.14
CA LYS A 149 -13.45 -18.06 15.15
C LYS A 149 -12.44 -17.86 16.28
N GLN A 150 -12.25 -16.60 16.69
CA GLN A 150 -11.38 -16.22 17.79
C GLN A 150 -12.19 -15.80 19.03
N ARG A 151 -11.52 -15.71 20.17
CA ARG A 151 -12.15 -15.15 21.38
C ARG A 151 -12.21 -13.61 21.25
N PRO A 152 -13.28 -12.95 21.69
CA PRO A 152 -13.37 -11.49 21.62
C PRO A 152 -12.18 -10.76 22.27
N ALA A 153 -11.70 -11.25 23.42
CA ALA A 153 -10.52 -10.70 24.07
C ALA A 153 -9.23 -10.82 23.23
N VAL A 154 -9.09 -11.92 22.48
CA VAL A 154 -7.96 -12.13 21.57
C VAL A 154 -8.03 -11.15 20.40
N VAL A 155 -9.20 -11.01 19.78
CA VAL A 155 -9.42 -10.06 18.69
C VAL A 155 -9.15 -8.62 19.15
N ALA A 156 -9.66 -8.23 20.33
CA ALA A 156 -9.40 -6.89 20.89
C ALA A 156 -7.90 -6.62 21.06
N ASN A 157 -7.15 -7.59 21.61
CA ASN A 157 -5.70 -7.46 21.78
C ASN A 157 -4.96 -7.43 20.44
N ASP A 158 -5.35 -8.28 19.49
CA ASP A 158 -4.73 -8.31 18.16
C ASP A 158 -5.01 -7.02 17.37
N LEU A 159 -6.22 -6.46 17.45
CA LEU A 159 -6.56 -5.18 16.83
C LEU A 159 -5.80 -4.03 17.49
N ARG A 160 -5.70 -3.97 18.82
CA ARG A 160 -4.85 -3.01 19.54
C ARG A 160 -3.39 -3.09 19.09
N ARG A 161 -2.88 -4.30 18.91
CA ARG A 161 -1.53 -4.52 18.40
C ARG A 161 -1.39 -4.03 16.96
N LEU A 162 -2.36 -4.31 16.09
CA LEU A 162 -2.36 -3.84 14.70
C LEU A 162 -2.40 -2.30 14.62
N ILE A 163 -3.17 -1.65 15.48
CA ILE A 163 -3.17 -0.18 15.62
C ILE A 163 -1.79 0.30 16.07
N TYR A 164 -1.21 -0.31 17.09
CA TYR A 164 0.15 0.01 17.57
C TYR A 164 1.21 -0.14 16.47
N LEU A 165 1.06 -1.14 15.60
CA LEU A 165 1.92 -1.35 14.43
C LEU A 165 1.61 -0.41 13.25
N GLY A 166 0.62 0.47 13.37
CA GLY A 166 0.24 1.44 12.33
C GLY A 166 -0.59 0.85 11.19
N ALA A 167 -1.19 -0.34 11.36
CA ALA A 167 -2.03 -0.97 10.33
C ALA A 167 -3.38 -0.23 10.14
N PHE A 168 -3.84 0.48 11.17
CA PHE A 168 -5.02 1.34 11.13
C PHE A 168 -4.63 2.75 11.60
N GLN A 169 -4.85 3.75 10.76
CA GLN A 169 -4.57 5.16 11.09
C GLN A 169 -5.69 5.72 11.97
N ASP A 170 -5.30 6.52 12.98
CA ASP A 170 -6.22 7.23 13.90
C ASP A 170 -7.32 6.34 14.47
N ALA A 171 -6.99 5.09 14.77
CA ALA A 171 -7.92 4.10 15.28
C ALA A 171 -7.60 3.76 16.74
N PHE A 172 -8.63 3.44 17.51
CA PHE A 172 -8.49 2.86 18.84
C PHE A 172 -9.56 1.79 19.05
N VAL A 173 -9.30 0.89 19.99
CA VAL A 173 -10.30 -0.10 20.42
C VAL A 173 -11.00 0.42 21.66
N ASP A 174 -12.31 0.66 21.57
CA ASP A 174 -13.15 0.96 22.72
C ASP A 174 -13.57 -0.35 23.40
N MET A 175 -13.13 -0.52 24.64
CA MET A 175 -13.39 -1.72 25.43
C MET A 175 -14.80 -1.72 26.04
N ASN A 176 -15.47 -0.57 26.13
CA ASN A 176 -16.83 -0.47 26.67
C ASN A 176 -17.85 -0.94 25.63
N SER A 177 -17.73 -0.42 24.41
CA SER A 177 -18.56 -0.84 23.28
C SER A 177 -18.10 -2.14 22.62
N MET A 178 -16.85 -2.57 22.89
CA MET A 178 -16.19 -3.67 22.19
C MET A 178 -16.19 -3.44 20.66
N THR A 179 -15.83 -2.24 20.25
CA THR A 179 -15.71 -1.86 18.83
C THR A 179 -14.36 -1.22 18.53
N ILE A 180 -13.89 -1.38 17.29
CA ILE A 180 -12.80 -0.55 16.77
C ILE A 180 -13.39 0.76 16.23
N VAL A 181 -12.93 1.88 16.79
CA VAL A 181 -13.31 3.22 16.36
C VAL A 181 -12.19 3.76 15.48
N ILE A 182 -12.49 4.05 14.23
CA ILE A 182 -11.56 4.67 13.29
C ILE A 182 -11.94 6.13 13.19
N ASN A 183 -11.14 7.00 13.80
CA ASN A 183 -11.30 8.44 13.68
C ASN A 183 -10.72 8.87 12.34
N ARG A 184 -11.39 8.50 11.24
CA ARG A 184 -11.08 9.12 9.95
C ARG A 184 -11.41 10.61 10.16
N PRO A 185 -10.46 11.55 10.00
CA PRO A 185 -10.87 12.93 9.77
C PRO A 185 -11.85 12.82 8.61
N ALA A 186 -13.09 13.28 8.82
CA ALA A 186 -14.13 13.22 7.80
C ALA A 186 -13.47 13.69 6.51
N MET A 187 -13.20 12.75 5.59
CA MET A 187 -12.41 13.04 4.41
C MET A 187 -13.26 14.07 3.69
N ASP A 188 -12.83 15.32 3.76
CA ASP A 188 -13.64 16.43 3.33
C ASP A 188 -13.77 16.31 1.82
N LEU A 189 -14.87 15.66 1.42
CA LEU A 189 -15.25 15.51 0.03
C LEU A 189 -15.33 16.88 -0.62
N SER A 190 -15.56 17.96 0.14
CA SER A 190 -15.53 19.33 -0.36
C SER A 190 -14.11 19.77 -0.71
N SER A 191 -13.10 19.57 0.15
CA SER A 191 -11.68 19.91 -0.12
C SER A 191 -11.12 19.19 -1.35
N ARG A 192 -11.41 17.89 -1.52
CA ARG A 192 -10.95 17.14 -2.72
C ARG A 192 -11.71 17.54 -3.97
N ARG A 193 -12.99 17.90 -3.85
CA ARG A 193 -13.79 18.44 -4.95
C ARG A 193 -13.31 19.82 -5.36
N THR A 194 -12.96 20.69 -4.41
CA THR A 194 -12.37 22.01 -4.72
C THR A 194 -11.02 21.86 -5.38
N ALA A 195 -10.14 20.97 -4.91
CA ALA A 195 -8.85 20.71 -5.54
C ALA A 195 -9.00 20.16 -6.97
N ALA A 196 -9.93 19.22 -7.19
CA ALA A 196 -10.19 18.67 -8.52
C ALA A 196 -10.84 19.70 -9.48
N VAL A 197 -11.69 20.60 -8.95
CA VAL A 197 -12.27 21.70 -9.73
C VAL A 197 -11.18 22.72 -10.10
N GLU A 198 -10.28 23.05 -9.18
CA GLU A 198 -9.17 23.97 -9.41
C GLU A 198 -8.16 23.41 -10.43
N GLU A 199 -7.87 22.11 -10.38
CA GLU A 199 -7.02 21.41 -11.36
C GLU A 199 -7.66 21.40 -12.77
N LEU A 200 -8.98 21.17 -12.86
CA LEU A 200 -9.73 21.24 -14.12
C LEU A 200 -9.80 22.67 -14.68
N GLU A 201 -9.93 23.68 -13.81
CA GLU A 201 -9.87 25.10 -14.18
C GLU A 201 -8.48 25.50 -14.69
N GLY A 202 -7.41 24.96 -14.10
CA GLY A 202 -6.04 25.13 -14.57
C GLY A 202 -5.84 24.59 -15.99
N LEU A 203 -6.22 23.33 -16.22
CA LEU A 203 -6.16 22.67 -17.52
C LEU A 203 -6.97 23.40 -18.60
N THR A 204 -8.15 23.91 -18.25
CA THR A 204 -8.98 24.67 -19.20
C THR A 204 -8.41 26.05 -19.53
N LYS A 205 -7.72 26.70 -18.59
CA LYS A 205 -6.97 27.94 -18.86
C LYS A 205 -5.79 27.70 -19.80
N GLU A 206 -5.00 26.65 -19.58
CA GLU A 206 -3.89 26.30 -20.46
C GLU A 206 -4.36 25.96 -21.88
N LEU A 207 -5.42 25.15 -22.00
CA LEU A 207 -6.01 24.79 -23.29
C LEU A 207 -6.50 26.02 -24.07
N LYS A 208 -7.15 26.98 -23.38
CA LYS A 208 -7.59 28.24 -24.00
C LYS A 208 -6.42 29.11 -24.45
N GLY A 209 -5.32 29.12 -23.69
CA GLY A 209 -4.08 29.81 -24.06
C GLY A 209 -3.48 29.24 -25.35
N ALA A 210 -3.26 27.93 -25.39
CA ALA A 210 -2.71 27.24 -26.55
C ALA A 210 -3.58 27.41 -27.81
N TYR A 211 -4.90 27.34 -27.67
CA TYR A 211 -5.83 27.58 -28.79
C TYR A 211 -5.72 28.99 -29.36
N LYS A 212 -5.57 30.01 -28.50
CA LYS A 212 -5.42 31.42 -28.92
C LYS A 212 -4.11 31.66 -29.67
N GLU A 213 -3.04 30.99 -29.26
CA GLU A 213 -1.72 31.09 -29.88
C GLU A 213 -1.73 30.47 -31.29
N LEU A 214 -2.32 29.27 -31.44
CA LEU A 214 -2.58 28.63 -32.72
C LEU A 214 -3.44 29.50 -33.66
N LEU A 215 -4.48 30.14 -33.13
CA LEU A 215 -5.35 31.02 -33.92
C LEU A 215 -4.61 32.26 -34.43
N ASN A 216 -3.76 32.86 -33.61
CA ASN A 216 -2.93 33.99 -34.01
C ASN A 216 -1.90 33.58 -35.08
N GLU A 217 -1.30 32.40 -34.95
CA GLU A 217 -0.37 31.87 -35.95
C GLU A 217 -1.06 31.55 -37.28
N TYR A 218 -2.29 31.02 -37.24
CA TYR A 218 -3.14 30.83 -38.42
C TYR A 218 -3.54 32.15 -39.08
N MET A 219 -3.91 33.17 -38.29
CA MET A 219 -4.23 34.52 -38.80
C MET A 219 -3.01 35.20 -39.43
N LYS A 220 -1.82 34.98 -38.85
CA LYS A 220 -0.56 35.51 -39.37
C LYS A 220 -0.15 34.86 -40.69
N THR A 221 -0.43 33.57 -40.86
CA THR A 221 -0.18 32.84 -42.11
C THR A 221 -1.21 33.14 -43.20
N THR A 222 -2.46 33.44 -42.85
CA THR A 222 -3.53 33.78 -43.83
C THR A 222 -3.57 35.26 -44.22
N SER A 223 -2.92 36.16 -43.48
CA SER A 223 -2.84 37.60 -43.83
C SER A 223 -1.76 37.94 -44.87
N SER A 224 -0.98 36.96 -45.36
CA SER A 224 0.08 37.17 -46.36
C SER A 224 -0.13 36.36 -47.64
N SER A 225 -1.31 36.48 -48.26
CA SER A 225 -1.50 36.21 -49.69
C SER A 225 -2.82 36.78 -50.19
N LYS A 226 -2.76 37.96 -50.82
CA LYS A 226 -3.66 38.39 -51.91
C LYS A 226 -3.16 39.70 -52.52
N THR A 227 -2.19 39.59 -53.43
CA THR A 227 -2.07 40.56 -54.52
C THR A 227 -3.05 40.12 -55.61
N ALA A 228 -4.19 40.79 -55.70
CA ALA A 228 -5.15 40.56 -56.79
C ALA A 228 -4.66 41.31 -58.04
N GLU A 229 -4.22 40.56 -59.05
CA GLU A 229 -3.91 41.08 -60.38
C GLU A 229 -5.21 41.58 -61.05
N LYS A 230 -5.26 42.86 -61.40
CA LYS A 230 -6.41 43.44 -62.10
C LYS A 230 -6.38 43.04 -63.59
N PRO A 231 -7.44 42.45 -64.15
CA PRO A 231 -7.48 42.13 -65.57
C PRO A 231 -7.48 43.40 -66.43
N LEU A 232 -6.66 43.43 -67.47
CA LEU A 232 -6.54 44.54 -68.42
C LEU A 232 -7.53 44.39 -69.60
N PRO A 233 -7.93 45.49 -70.28
CA PRO A 233 -8.83 45.43 -71.44
C PRO A 233 -8.25 44.58 -72.58
N LYS A 234 -9.10 43.77 -73.24
CA LYS A 234 -8.71 42.93 -74.38
C LYS A 234 -9.51 43.30 -75.61
N LYS A 235 -8.84 43.28 -76.76
CA LYS A 235 -9.46 43.46 -78.07
C LYS A 235 -10.05 42.13 -78.52
N VAL A 236 -11.35 42.10 -78.80
CA VAL A 236 -12.09 40.91 -79.21
C VAL A 236 -12.60 41.11 -80.64
N GLU A 237 -12.42 40.10 -81.48
CA GLU A 237 -12.91 40.08 -82.85
C GLU A 237 -14.33 39.49 -82.94
N CYS A 238 -15.17 40.11 -83.76
CA CYS A 238 -16.55 39.69 -83.95
C CYS A 238 -16.61 38.49 -84.89
N PRO A 239 -17.18 37.35 -84.47
CA PRO A 239 -17.25 36.15 -85.31
C PRO A 239 -18.18 36.30 -86.52
N GLY A 240 -19.12 37.25 -86.49
CA GLY A 240 -20.05 37.49 -87.61
C GLY A 240 -19.46 38.30 -88.78
N CYS A 241 -18.74 39.39 -88.49
CA CYS A 241 -18.26 40.34 -89.52
C CYS A 241 -16.75 40.60 -89.50
N GLY A 242 -16.00 40.03 -88.55
CA GLY A 242 -14.55 40.19 -88.43
C GLY A 242 -14.06 41.53 -87.88
N SER A 243 -14.95 42.47 -87.54
CA SER A 243 -14.52 43.73 -86.92
C SER A 243 -14.03 43.52 -85.49
N SER A 244 -13.10 44.36 -85.03
CA SER A 244 -12.44 44.19 -83.72
C SER A 244 -12.78 45.33 -82.78
N THR A 245 -13.21 45.00 -81.56
CA THR A 245 -13.65 45.97 -80.55
C THR A 245 -12.93 45.73 -79.22
N LEU A 246 -12.54 46.81 -78.53
CA LEU A 246 -11.89 46.76 -77.22
C LEU A 246 -12.95 46.61 -76.12
N LEU A 247 -12.87 45.53 -75.33
CA LEU A 247 -13.78 45.26 -74.21
C LEU A 247 -13.03 45.31 -72.88
N GLN A 248 -13.68 45.90 -71.87
CA GLN A 248 -13.20 45.81 -70.49
C GLN A 248 -13.61 44.47 -69.85
N PRO A 249 -12.88 44.01 -68.81
CA PRO A 249 -13.18 42.74 -68.14
C PRO A 249 -14.61 42.69 -67.62
N GLY A 250 -15.37 41.68 -68.05
CA GLY A 250 -16.78 41.47 -67.66
C GLY A 250 -17.80 42.28 -68.48
N GLU A 251 -17.35 43.13 -69.40
CA GLU A 251 -18.25 43.91 -70.26
C GLU A 251 -18.75 43.08 -71.46
N SER A 252 -20.00 43.34 -71.86
CA SER A 252 -20.56 42.85 -73.12
C SER A 252 -21.13 44.02 -73.91
N LYS A 253 -20.75 44.12 -75.18
CA LYS A 253 -21.26 45.13 -76.11
C LYS A 253 -21.67 44.50 -77.42
N ALA A 254 -22.68 45.06 -78.06
CA ALA A 254 -23.02 44.72 -79.43
C ALA A 254 -21.92 45.22 -80.38
N CYS A 255 -21.61 44.42 -81.40
CA CYS A 255 -20.69 44.78 -82.45
C CYS A 255 -21.23 45.99 -83.22
N PRO A 256 -20.45 47.08 -83.39
CA PRO A 256 -20.95 48.32 -83.99
C PRO A 256 -21.31 48.21 -85.49
N TYR A 257 -21.01 47.08 -86.14
CA TYR A 257 -21.25 46.89 -87.57
C TYR A 257 -22.36 45.87 -87.90
N CYS A 258 -22.61 44.90 -87.03
CA CYS A 258 -23.60 43.84 -87.29
C CYS A 258 -24.46 43.48 -86.07
N ASP A 259 -24.38 44.30 -85.02
CA ASP A 259 -25.12 44.22 -83.76
C ASP A 259 -25.02 42.87 -83.01
N SER A 260 -24.09 42.01 -83.40
CA SER A 260 -23.87 40.72 -82.73
C SER A 260 -23.25 40.92 -81.35
N PRO A 261 -23.70 40.21 -80.30
CA PRO A 261 -23.20 40.41 -78.94
C PRO A 261 -21.77 39.89 -78.79
N LEU A 262 -20.86 40.74 -78.32
CA LEU A 262 -19.48 40.37 -77.95
C LEU A 262 -19.35 40.37 -76.43
N THR A 263 -18.69 39.34 -75.90
CA THR A 263 -18.44 39.18 -74.45
C THR A 263 -16.95 39.05 -74.19
N TYR A 264 -16.50 39.63 -73.07
CA TYR A 264 -15.11 39.49 -72.65
C TYR A 264 -14.77 38.02 -72.35
N PRO A 265 -13.73 37.44 -72.99
CA PRO A 265 -13.42 36.02 -72.82
C PRO A 265 -12.88 35.77 -71.40
N LYS A 266 -13.48 34.81 -70.70
CA LYS A 266 -12.93 34.31 -69.44
C LYS A 266 -11.71 33.45 -69.78
N SER A 267 -10.52 33.87 -69.39
CA SER A 267 -9.34 33.01 -69.40
C SER A 267 -9.64 31.80 -68.52
N GLY A 268 -9.63 30.60 -69.10
CA GLY A 268 -9.68 29.33 -68.37
C GLY A 268 -8.40 29.07 -67.60
#